data_AF-A0A9Q0QIA2-F1
#
_entry.id   AF-A0A9Q0QIA2-F1
#
_cell.length_a   1.000
_cell.length_b   1.000
_cell.length_c   1.000
_cell.angle_alpha   90.00
_cell.angle_beta   90.00
_cell.angle_gamma   90.00
#
_symmetry.space_group_name_H-M   'P 1'
#
loop_
_entity.id
_entity.type
_entity.pdbx_description
1 polymer ?
#
loop_
_entity_poly.entity_id
_entity_poly.type
_entity_poly.pdbx_seq_one_letter_code
_entity_poly.pdbx_strand_id
1 'polypeptide(L)'
;MFQMEAFYADPNELPFDIASQISSFMIGPFPVYQLEMVKVKVRVQLNLHGIVDLEAFMQIEDGAEITDVSSENLVAKSDHSPSAEQNVAEVTNFAQSESSSIPVDGIRKGRIFKRLEIPVSEEVYGGMTKAELSEAEKIELWLAQQDLKMERIKDKKNALESYVYEMRDKIFSKYESFATESDRDEISINLQKTEEWLYEDEPDDESENIYNQKLEDLRKLIDPIEIRYKEDEAREKARKDLLSCIADYRMNARSLAASERDAVIDECNKAEKWLQEKIQQQDSLPKNVDPVLWSSEIKRKAEGFDATCKYITKSFPRTDDSGHIDKPDDRELD
;
A
#
# COMPACT_ATOMS: atom_id res chain seq x y z
N MET A 1 -34.04 -5.61 38.19
CA MET A 1 -33.84 -4.37 37.42
C MET A 1 -34.54 -3.22 38.13
N PHE A 2 -34.03 -2.00 38.00
CA PHE A 2 -34.67 -0.76 38.46
C PHE A 2 -34.28 0.41 37.55
N GLN A 3 -35.01 1.52 37.61
CA GLN A 3 -34.77 2.72 36.81
C GLN A 3 -34.18 3.83 37.69
N MET A 4 -33.32 4.66 37.11
CA MET A 4 -32.87 5.94 37.65
C MET A 4 -32.99 7.02 36.59
N GLU A 5 -33.27 8.26 36.98
CA GLU A 5 -33.41 9.40 36.07
C GLU A 5 -32.52 10.55 36.52
N ALA A 6 -31.91 11.25 35.57
CA ALA A 6 -31.17 12.49 35.78
C ALA A 6 -32.02 13.68 35.30
N PHE A 7 -32.16 14.70 36.13
CA PHE A 7 -32.94 15.90 35.81
C PHE A 7 -32.41 17.14 36.56
N TYR A 8 -32.69 18.32 36.01
CA TYR A 8 -32.37 19.61 36.65
C TYR A 8 -33.31 19.88 37.83
N ALA A 9 -32.74 20.23 38.98
CA ALA A 9 -33.48 20.38 40.24
C ALA A 9 -34.39 21.63 40.27
N ASP A 10 -34.00 22.73 39.62
CA ASP A 10 -34.83 23.91 39.44
C ASP A 10 -35.05 24.21 37.95
N PRO A 11 -36.24 23.91 37.39
CA PRO A 11 -36.56 24.22 36.01
C PRO A 11 -36.58 25.72 35.68
N ASN A 12 -36.65 26.62 36.68
CA ASN A 12 -36.67 28.07 36.44
C ASN A 12 -35.27 28.64 36.12
N GLU A 13 -34.20 27.90 36.42
CA GLU A 13 -32.83 28.25 36.01
C GLU A 13 -32.52 27.85 34.56
N LEU A 14 -33.40 27.07 33.92
CA LEU A 14 -33.26 26.67 32.52
C LEU A 14 -33.76 27.77 31.56
N PRO A 15 -33.09 27.93 30.40
CA PRO A 15 -33.66 28.66 29.27
C PRO A 15 -35.06 28.16 28.89
N PHE A 16 -35.87 29.07 28.34
CA PHE A 16 -37.22 28.76 27.89
C PHE A 16 -37.24 27.59 26.89
N ASP A 17 -38.25 26.70 27.05
CA ASP A 17 -38.48 25.50 26.23
C ASP A 17 -37.46 24.34 26.39
N ILE A 18 -36.63 24.36 27.44
CA ILE A 18 -35.76 23.22 27.80
C ILE A 18 -36.46 22.31 28.80
N ALA A 19 -36.54 21.01 28.49
CA ALA A 19 -37.05 19.98 29.39
C ALA A 19 -36.11 19.78 30.60
N SER A 20 -36.67 19.51 31.78
CA SER A 20 -35.86 19.27 32.97
C SER A 20 -35.19 17.89 32.98
N GLN A 21 -35.73 16.90 32.28
CA GLN A 21 -35.09 15.58 32.17
C GLN A 21 -33.86 15.62 31.26
N ILE A 22 -32.80 14.93 31.68
CA ILE A 22 -31.51 14.82 30.98
C ILE A 22 -31.34 13.42 30.39
N SER A 23 -31.51 12.39 31.21
CA SER A 23 -31.40 10.99 30.78
C SER A 23 -32.10 10.01 31.74
N SER A 24 -32.37 8.82 31.24
CA SER A 24 -32.91 7.68 31.99
C SER A 24 -31.98 6.48 31.90
N PHE A 25 -31.86 5.72 32.99
CA PHE A 25 -30.96 4.59 33.13
C PHE A 25 -31.70 3.37 33.67
N MET A 26 -31.75 2.30 32.88
CA MET A 26 -32.28 0.99 33.27
C MET A 26 -31.14 0.08 33.74
N ILE A 27 -31.12 -0.24 35.03
CA ILE A 27 -30.04 -0.97 35.68
C ILE A 27 -30.46 -2.43 35.92
N GLY A 28 -29.79 -3.36 35.24
CA GLY A 28 -30.01 -4.80 35.30
C GLY A 28 -30.07 -5.49 33.92
N PRO A 29 -30.25 -6.82 33.88
CA PRO A 29 -30.50 -7.73 35.00
C PRO A 29 -29.29 -7.91 35.93
N PHE A 30 -29.54 -8.37 37.15
CA PHE A 30 -28.50 -8.71 38.14
C PHE A 30 -28.99 -9.87 39.01
N PRO A 31 -28.10 -10.76 39.50
CA PRO A 31 -28.50 -11.92 40.28
C PRO A 31 -29.08 -11.51 41.64
N VAL A 32 -30.17 -12.16 42.03
CA VAL A 32 -30.78 -12.03 43.36
C VAL A 32 -30.70 -13.37 44.06
N TYR A 33 -29.79 -13.47 45.02
CA TYR A 33 -29.68 -14.64 45.90
C TYR A 33 -30.81 -14.61 46.95
N GLN A 34 -31.24 -15.79 47.41
CA GLN A 34 -32.53 -15.99 48.08
C GLN A 34 -32.79 -15.03 49.26
N LEU A 35 -33.90 -14.26 49.17
CA LEU A 35 -34.52 -13.48 50.25
C LEU A 35 -33.68 -12.40 50.97
N GLU A 36 -32.42 -12.18 50.61
CA GLU A 36 -31.60 -11.10 51.16
C GLU A 36 -31.65 -9.82 50.31
N MET A 37 -31.50 -8.66 50.95
CA MET A 37 -31.43 -7.37 50.27
C MET A 37 -30.10 -7.23 49.52
N VAL A 38 -30.15 -7.35 48.19
CA VAL A 38 -28.99 -7.16 47.32
C VAL A 38 -28.53 -5.70 47.33
N LYS A 39 -27.27 -5.47 47.72
CA LYS A 39 -26.66 -4.13 47.72
C LYS A 39 -25.98 -3.84 46.38
N VAL A 40 -26.71 -3.19 45.49
CA VAL A 40 -26.14 -2.55 44.29
C VAL A 40 -25.45 -1.25 44.68
N LYS A 41 -24.25 -1.01 44.14
CA LYS A 41 -23.50 0.24 44.28
C LYS A 41 -23.48 0.94 42.92
N VAL A 42 -24.13 2.10 42.86
CA VAL A 42 -24.16 2.96 41.69
C VAL A 42 -23.12 4.07 41.86
N ARG A 43 -22.36 4.34 40.79
CA ARG A 43 -21.49 5.50 40.65
C ARG A 43 -22.08 6.36 39.53
N VAL A 44 -22.55 7.55 39.89
CA VAL A 44 -22.91 8.59 38.94
C VAL A 44 -21.70 9.52 38.79
N GLN A 45 -21.33 9.85 37.56
CA GLN A 45 -20.23 10.75 37.25
C GLN A 45 -20.60 11.72 36.13
N LEU A 46 -19.93 12.86 36.08
CA LEU A 46 -19.98 13.76 34.94
C LEU A 46 -18.73 13.51 34.10
N ASN A 47 -18.88 13.14 32.83
CA ASN A 47 -17.73 12.92 31.96
C ASN A 47 -17.08 14.26 31.53
N LEU A 48 -15.95 14.19 30.83
CA LEU A 48 -15.19 15.38 30.38
C LEU A 48 -15.98 16.29 29.42
N HIS A 49 -17.10 15.82 28.87
CA HIS A 49 -17.99 16.57 27.98
C HIS A 49 -19.20 17.17 28.70
N GLY A 50 -19.33 16.98 30.02
CA GLY A 50 -20.48 17.48 30.79
C GLY A 50 -21.73 16.59 30.70
N ILE A 51 -21.59 15.34 30.26
CA ILE A 51 -22.71 14.38 30.17
C ILE A 51 -22.71 13.51 31.44
N VAL A 52 -23.91 13.24 31.98
CA VAL A 52 -24.10 12.34 33.14
C VAL A 52 -23.94 10.89 32.69
N ASP A 53 -23.07 10.16 33.36
CA ASP A 53 -22.74 8.76 33.11
C ASP A 53 -22.93 7.93 34.39
N LEU A 54 -23.28 6.65 34.26
CA LEU A 54 -23.72 5.78 35.34
C LEU A 54 -23.13 4.36 35.24
N GLU A 55 -22.21 4.04 36.15
CA GLU A 55 -21.75 2.66 36.39
C GLU A 55 -22.56 2.03 37.53
N ALA A 56 -23.02 0.78 37.38
CA ALA A 56 -23.65 0.01 38.46
C ALA A 56 -22.91 -1.31 38.69
N PHE A 57 -22.67 -1.67 39.96
CA PHE A 57 -21.98 -2.91 40.30
C PHE A 57 -22.38 -3.51 41.64
N MET A 58 -22.13 -4.79 41.82
CA MET A 58 -22.26 -5.54 43.07
C MET A 58 -20.89 -5.98 43.60
N GLN A 59 -20.84 -6.25 44.91
CA GLN A 59 -19.73 -6.95 45.56
C GLN A 59 -20.24 -8.34 45.99
N ILE A 60 -19.60 -9.39 45.49
CA ILE A 60 -19.97 -10.80 45.77
C ILE A 60 -18.80 -11.47 46.48
N GLU A 61 -19.08 -12.32 47.47
CA GLU A 61 -18.05 -13.05 48.22
C GLU A 61 -17.45 -14.16 47.35
N ASP A 62 -16.12 -14.29 47.39
CA ASP A 62 -15.37 -15.19 46.50
C ASP A 62 -15.69 -16.66 46.81
N GLY A 63 -16.23 -17.38 45.83
CA GLY A 63 -16.69 -18.78 45.96
C GLY A 63 -18.22 -18.99 45.92
N ALA A 64 -19.05 -17.95 45.76
CA ALA A 64 -20.47 -18.14 45.46
C ALA A 64 -20.68 -18.64 44.01
N GLU A 65 -21.47 -19.72 43.84
CA GLU A 65 -21.86 -20.19 42.50
C GLU A 65 -22.70 -19.13 41.77
N ILE A 66 -22.21 -18.66 40.63
CA ILE A 66 -22.93 -17.75 39.75
C ILE A 66 -23.82 -18.63 38.86
N THR A 67 -25.09 -18.78 39.22
CA THR A 67 -26.11 -19.23 38.27
C THR A 67 -26.32 -18.12 37.26
N ASP A 68 -25.70 -18.27 36.09
CA ASP A 68 -25.75 -17.29 35.01
C ASP A 68 -27.17 -17.20 34.45
N VAL A 69 -27.85 -16.07 34.65
CA VAL A 69 -29.23 -15.86 34.19
C VAL A 69 -29.22 -15.14 32.84
N SER A 70 -28.46 -15.70 31.90
CA SER A 70 -28.46 -15.30 30.50
C SER A 70 -29.33 -16.28 29.71
N SER A 71 -30.49 -15.81 29.26
CA SER A 71 -31.49 -16.63 28.56
C SER A 71 -30.99 -17.19 27.23
N GLU A 72 -31.13 -18.50 27.04
CA GLU A 72 -31.20 -19.13 25.70
C GLU A 72 -32.42 -18.53 24.93
N ASN A 73 -32.49 -18.38 23.60
CA ASN A 73 -31.79 -18.94 22.43
C ASN A 73 -31.57 -17.78 21.41
N LEU A 74 -30.69 -17.80 20.40
CA LEU A 74 -30.37 -18.78 19.34
C LEU A 74 -28.84 -18.71 19.07
N VAL A 75 -28.13 -19.71 18.53
CA VAL A 75 -28.27 -20.36 17.21
C VAL A 75 -27.61 -21.76 17.25
N ALA A 76 -28.08 -22.67 16.39
CA ALA A 76 -27.57 -24.04 16.32
C ALA A 76 -26.17 -24.18 15.65
N LYS A 77 -25.39 -25.12 16.19
CA LYS A 77 -24.19 -25.81 15.67
C LYS A 77 -23.69 -25.49 14.24
N SER A 78 -22.38 -25.22 14.15
CA SER A 78 -21.49 -25.94 13.23
C SER A 78 -20.07 -26.03 13.82
N ASP A 79 -19.44 -27.19 13.70
CA ASP A 79 -18.11 -27.49 14.22
C ASP A 79 -16.98 -26.89 13.35
N HIS A 80 -15.89 -26.39 13.96
CA HIS A 80 -14.55 -26.94 13.73
C HIS A 80 -13.48 -26.41 14.72
N SER A 81 -12.68 -27.33 15.26
CA SER A 81 -11.35 -27.11 15.88
C SER A 81 -10.25 -27.52 14.86
N PRO A 82 -8.90 -27.40 15.08
CA PRO A 82 -8.20 -27.17 16.36
C PRO A 82 -6.88 -26.34 16.35
N SER A 83 -6.30 -26.11 17.55
CA SER A 83 -4.85 -25.87 17.84
C SER A 83 -4.21 -24.61 17.19
N ALA A 84 -3.01 -24.07 17.50
CA ALA A 84 -1.89 -24.26 18.46
C ALA A 84 -1.03 -22.95 18.40
N GLU A 85 -0.09 -22.58 19.29
CA GLU A 85 0.36 -22.97 20.64
C GLU A 85 1.36 -21.89 21.16
N GLN A 86 1.67 -21.83 22.49
CA GLN A 86 2.93 -21.30 23.08
C GLN A 86 3.23 -19.76 22.93
N ASN A 87 4.08 -19.05 23.71
CA ASN A 87 4.88 -19.35 24.93
C ASN A 87 5.40 -18.05 25.64
N VAL A 88 5.64 -18.13 26.96
CA VAL A 88 6.82 -17.60 27.73
C VAL A 88 7.03 -16.09 28.05
N ALA A 89 7.70 -15.88 29.20
CA ALA A 89 8.31 -14.67 29.81
C ALA A 89 7.34 -13.65 30.44
N GLU A 90 7.27 -13.44 31.76
CA GLU A 90 8.23 -13.51 32.89
C GLU A 90 9.27 -12.37 32.96
N VAL A 91 9.52 -11.94 34.21
CA VAL A 91 10.58 -11.06 34.76
C VAL A 91 10.18 -9.57 34.82
N THR A 92 10.21 -8.84 35.95
CA THR A 92 11.14 -8.88 37.11
C THR A 92 10.48 -8.40 38.42
N ASN A 93 10.97 -8.90 39.57
CA ASN A 93 10.74 -8.30 40.90
C ASN A 93 11.53 -7.00 41.10
N PHE A 94 11.06 -6.14 42.01
CA PHE A 94 11.95 -5.41 42.93
C PHE A 94 11.34 -5.39 44.34
N ALA A 95 12.10 -5.90 45.31
CA ALA A 95 11.74 -5.99 46.74
C ALA A 95 12.69 -5.16 47.62
N GLN A 96 12.35 -5.09 48.92
CA GLN A 96 13.15 -4.63 50.09
C GLN A 96 13.45 -3.11 50.16
N SER A 97 13.71 -2.46 51.31
CA SER A 97 13.87 -2.87 52.74
C SER A 97 13.51 -1.69 53.68
N GLU A 98 13.34 -1.76 55.02
CA GLU A 98 13.00 -2.84 55.99
C GLU A 98 12.78 -2.24 57.41
N SER A 99 11.89 -2.84 58.22
CA SER A 99 11.83 -2.77 59.72
C SER A 99 11.48 -1.41 60.39
N SER A 100 10.78 -1.34 61.53
CA SER A 100 10.25 -2.33 62.51
C SER A 100 8.77 -1.96 62.86
N SER A 101 8.02 -2.49 63.85
CA SER A 101 8.28 -3.34 65.03
C SER A 101 7.04 -4.18 65.44
N ILE A 102 7.10 -4.83 66.61
CA ILE A 102 6.14 -5.81 67.19
C ILE A 102 5.67 -5.26 68.58
N PRO A 103 4.50 -5.59 69.22
CA PRO A 103 3.59 -6.76 69.02
C PRO A 103 2.04 -6.55 68.97
N VAL A 104 1.34 -7.59 68.47
CA VAL A 104 0.04 -8.21 68.93
C VAL A 104 -1.20 -7.29 69.09
N ASP A 105 -2.34 -7.47 68.41
CA ASP A 105 -3.20 -8.68 68.27
C ASP A 105 -4.25 -8.50 67.13
N GLY A 106 -4.99 -9.56 66.78
CA GLY A 106 -6.28 -9.45 66.05
C GLY A 106 -6.29 -9.93 64.60
N ILE A 107 -6.26 -11.26 64.39
CA ILE A 107 -6.51 -11.86 63.07
C ILE A 107 -7.96 -11.62 62.64
N ARG A 108 -8.20 -10.61 61.80
CA ARG A 108 -9.40 -10.54 60.95
C ARG A 108 -9.07 -11.17 59.61
N LYS A 109 -9.53 -12.40 59.36
CA LYS A 109 -9.59 -12.96 57.99
C LYS A 109 -10.49 -12.06 57.16
N GLY A 110 -9.90 -11.26 56.28
CA GLY A 110 -10.65 -10.42 55.34
C GLY A 110 -11.35 -11.31 54.32
N ARG A 111 -12.67 -11.17 54.19
CA ARG A 111 -13.41 -11.73 53.05
C ARG A 111 -12.96 -11.03 51.78
N ILE A 112 -12.60 -11.80 50.77
CA ILE A 112 -12.29 -11.27 49.44
C ILE A 112 -13.64 -11.10 48.72
N PHE A 113 -13.88 -9.90 48.19
CA PHE A 113 -15.09 -9.57 47.45
C PHE A 113 -14.74 -9.24 46.00
N LYS A 114 -15.41 -9.89 45.06
CA LYS A 114 -15.29 -9.64 43.61
C LYS A 114 -16.30 -8.56 43.18
N ARG A 115 -15.87 -7.61 42.35
CA ARG A 115 -16.78 -6.66 41.66
C ARG A 115 -17.46 -7.40 40.51
N LEU A 116 -18.79 -7.38 40.48
CA LEU A 116 -19.60 -7.79 39.34
C LEU A 116 -20.24 -6.52 38.76
N GLU A 117 -19.86 -6.14 37.54
CA GLU A 117 -20.54 -5.06 36.82
C GLU A 117 -21.97 -5.48 36.47
N ILE A 118 -22.91 -4.53 36.54
CA ILE A 118 -24.31 -4.73 36.18
C ILE A 118 -24.55 -4.00 34.86
N PRO A 119 -25.24 -4.61 33.87
CA PRO A 119 -25.63 -3.91 32.67
C PRO A 119 -26.48 -2.66 32.97
N VAL A 120 -26.13 -1.55 32.32
CA VAL A 120 -26.90 -0.30 32.34
C VAL A 120 -27.30 0.00 30.90
N SER A 121 -28.59 0.16 30.65
CA SER A 121 -29.10 0.70 29.39
C SER A 121 -29.46 2.17 29.61
N GLU A 122 -28.87 3.05 28.82
CA GLU A 122 -29.05 4.50 28.90
C GLU A 122 -29.95 5.01 27.77
N GLU A 123 -30.77 6.01 28.09
CA GLU A 123 -31.54 6.81 27.14
C GLU A 123 -31.25 8.29 27.44
N VAL A 124 -30.49 8.97 26.57
CA VAL A 124 -30.15 10.40 26.70
C VAL A 124 -31.14 11.24 25.90
N TYR A 125 -31.83 12.16 26.55
CA TYR A 125 -32.81 13.02 25.89
C TYR A 125 -32.10 14.12 25.09
N GLY A 126 -32.57 14.35 23.85
CA GLY A 126 -31.95 15.26 22.89
C GLY A 126 -30.77 14.68 22.10
N GLY A 127 -30.32 13.46 22.40
CA GLY A 127 -29.41 12.69 21.55
C GLY A 127 -30.16 11.93 20.44
N MET A 128 -29.44 11.52 19.39
CA MET A 128 -29.97 10.55 18.42
C MET A 128 -30.11 9.18 19.09
N THR A 129 -31.23 8.49 18.84
CA THR A 129 -31.36 7.08 19.20
C THR A 129 -30.39 6.22 18.39
N LYS A 130 -30.08 5.01 18.86
CA LYS A 130 -29.23 4.06 18.13
C LYS A 130 -29.77 3.71 16.73
N ALA A 131 -31.10 3.77 16.54
CA ALA A 131 -31.73 3.52 15.25
C ALA A 131 -31.52 4.71 14.29
N GLU A 132 -31.72 5.94 14.76
CA GLU A 132 -31.49 7.16 13.97
C GLU A 132 -30.01 7.34 13.63
N LEU A 133 -29.11 7.07 14.58
CA LEU A 133 -27.66 7.09 14.34
C LEU A 133 -27.27 6.08 13.26
N SER A 134 -27.77 4.84 13.34
CA SER A 134 -27.50 3.82 12.32
C SER A 134 -28.08 4.16 10.95
N GLU A 135 -29.16 4.94 10.88
CA GLU A 135 -29.70 5.44 9.61
C GLU A 135 -28.87 6.62 9.07
N ALA A 136 -28.47 7.55 9.93
CA ALA A 136 -27.57 8.64 9.59
C ALA A 136 -26.22 8.13 9.06
N GLU A 137 -25.64 7.09 9.69
CA GLU A 137 -24.43 6.40 9.22
C GLU A 137 -24.57 5.83 7.81
N LYS A 138 -25.74 5.27 7.45
CA LYS A 138 -26.00 4.77 6.09
C LYS A 138 -26.13 5.90 5.08
N ILE A 139 -26.81 6.99 5.45
CA ILE A 139 -26.99 8.17 4.60
C ILE A 139 -25.62 8.81 4.33
N GLU A 140 -24.81 9.02 5.36
CA GLU A 140 -23.44 9.53 5.24
C GLU A 140 -22.57 8.63 4.36
N LEU A 141 -22.61 7.31 4.57
CA LEU A 141 -21.87 6.36 3.73
C LEU A 141 -22.33 6.38 2.27
N TRP A 142 -23.64 6.54 2.02
CA TRP A 142 -24.20 6.63 0.67
C TRP A 142 -23.80 7.94 -0.03
N LEU A 143 -23.85 9.07 0.66
CA LEU A 143 -23.38 10.37 0.16
C LEU A 143 -21.88 10.32 -0.15
N ALA A 144 -21.06 9.82 0.77
CA ALA A 144 -19.62 9.68 0.55
C ALA A 144 -19.28 8.74 -0.64
N GLN A 145 -20.08 7.68 -0.86
CA GLN A 145 -19.94 6.81 -2.04
C GLN A 145 -20.35 7.53 -3.33
N GLN A 146 -21.38 8.37 -3.30
CA GLN A 146 -21.81 9.17 -4.44
C GLN A 146 -20.73 10.21 -4.81
N ASP A 147 -20.20 10.96 -3.83
CA ASP A 147 -19.12 11.93 -4.05
C ASP A 147 -17.88 11.27 -4.66
N LEU A 148 -17.45 10.12 -4.11
CA LEU A 148 -16.34 9.34 -4.64
C LEU A 148 -16.60 8.82 -6.07
N LYS A 149 -17.86 8.47 -6.41
CA LYS A 149 -18.23 8.10 -7.79
C LYS A 149 -18.11 9.31 -8.72
N MET A 150 -18.59 10.48 -8.31
CA MET A 150 -18.53 11.71 -9.10
C MET A 150 -17.07 12.17 -9.32
N GLU A 151 -16.23 12.09 -8.29
CA GLU A 151 -14.80 12.40 -8.39
C GLU A 151 -14.09 11.47 -9.39
N ARG A 152 -14.34 10.16 -9.32
CA ARG A 152 -13.78 9.19 -10.29
C ARG A 152 -14.22 9.45 -11.73
N ILE A 153 -15.50 9.77 -11.97
CA ILE A 153 -16.00 10.10 -13.30
C ILE A 153 -15.29 11.36 -13.83
N LYS A 154 -15.21 12.41 -12.99
CA LYS A 154 -14.49 13.64 -13.31
C LYS A 154 -13.01 13.39 -13.63
N ASP A 155 -12.33 12.53 -12.87
CA ASP A 155 -10.94 12.15 -13.14
C ASP A 155 -10.78 11.43 -14.48
N LYS A 156 -11.73 10.56 -14.86
CA LYS A 156 -11.70 9.93 -16.20
C LYS A 156 -12.00 10.92 -17.33
N LYS A 157 -12.93 11.86 -17.11
CA LYS A 157 -13.18 12.96 -18.06
C LYS A 157 -11.91 13.79 -18.26
N ASN A 158 -11.31 14.27 -17.18
CA ASN A 158 -10.06 15.04 -17.20
C ASN A 158 -8.90 14.27 -17.87
N ALA A 159 -8.79 12.97 -17.62
CA ALA A 159 -7.75 12.12 -18.22
C ALA A 159 -7.95 11.94 -19.72
N LEU A 160 -9.19 11.74 -20.18
CA LEU A 160 -9.52 11.66 -21.61
C LEU A 160 -9.31 13.00 -22.32
N GLU A 161 -9.80 14.10 -21.74
CA GLU A 161 -9.62 15.47 -22.24
C GLU A 161 -8.13 15.83 -22.37
N SER A 162 -7.34 15.59 -21.33
CA SER A 162 -5.89 15.83 -21.34
C SER A 162 -5.18 15.01 -22.41
N TYR A 163 -5.57 13.74 -22.58
CA TYR A 163 -4.99 12.85 -23.59
C TYR A 163 -5.34 13.31 -25.02
N VAL A 164 -6.58 13.75 -25.25
CA VAL A 164 -7.00 14.31 -26.55
C VAL A 164 -6.17 15.55 -26.89
N TYR A 165 -6.02 16.49 -25.95
CA TYR A 165 -5.21 17.69 -26.16
C TYR A 165 -3.72 17.40 -26.38
N GLU A 166 -3.13 16.49 -25.60
CA GLU A 166 -1.72 16.11 -25.73
C GLU A 166 -1.45 15.42 -27.08
N MET A 167 -2.32 14.50 -27.50
CA MET A 167 -2.13 13.73 -28.72
C MET A 167 -2.39 14.54 -30.00
N ARG A 168 -3.29 15.54 -29.95
CA ARG A 168 -3.54 16.45 -31.08
C ARG A 168 -2.29 17.25 -31.49
N ASP A 169 -1.43 17.63 -30.54
CA ASP A 169 -0.11 18.22 -30.86
C ASP A 169 0.88 17.13 -31.31
N LYS A 170 1.06 16.07 -30.51
CA LYS A 170 2.10 15.06 -30.73
C LYS A 170 2.01 14.40 -32.11
N ILE A 171 0.81 14.12 -32.62
CA ILE A 171 0.62 13.38 -33.88
C ILE A 171 1.18 14.14 -35.10
N PHE A 172 1.19 15.48 -35.04
CA PHE A 172 1.75 16.37 -36.06
C PHE A 172 3.12 16.95 -35.69
N SER A 173 3.58 16.78 -34.45
CA SER A 173 4.90 17.23 -33.99
C SER A 173 5.88 16.04 -33.83
N LYS A 174 5.88 15.39 -32.66
CA LYS A 174 6.86 14.34 -32.30
C LYS A 174 6.68 13.05 -33.08
N TYR A 175 5.45 12.70 -33.43
CA TYR A 175 5.09 11.41 -34.02
C TYR A 175 4.91 11.47 -35.54
N GLU A 176 5.09 12.64 -36.17
CA GLU A 176 4.87 12.86 -37.60
C GLU A 176 5.57 11.79 -38.47
N SER A 177 6.85 11.52 -38.19
CA SER A 177 7.68 10.55 -38.92
C SER A 177 7.38 9.07 -38.62
N PHE A 178 6.61 8.77 -37.57
CA PHE A 178 6.35 7.42 -37.05
C PHE A 178 4.96 6.88 -37.41
N ALA A 179 4.17 7.70 -38.11
CA ALA A 179 2.84 7.40 -38.62
C ALA A 179 2.80 7.52 -40.15
N THR A 180 1.88 6.80 -40.80
CA THR A 180 1.49 7.11 -42.19
C THR A 180 0.56 8.33 -42.20
N GLU A 181 0.38 8.95 -43.37
CA GLU A 181 -0.59 10.03 -43.53
C GLU A 181 -2.01 9.57 -43.18
N SER A 182 -2.39 8.36 -43.62
CA SER A 182 -3.66 7.72 -43.28
C SER A 182 -3.85 7.51 -41.77
N ASP A 183 -2.80 7.09 -41.06
CA ASP A 183 -2.89 6.90 -39.60
C ASP A 183 -3.12 8.25 -38.90
N ARG A 184 -2.41 9.31 -39.31
CA ARG A 184 -2.55 10.65 -38.73
C ARG A 184 -3.94 11.24 -39.00
N ASP A 185 -4.49 11.03 -40.20
CA ASP A 185 -5.84 11.47 -40.55
C ASP A 185 -6.91 10.71 -39.75
N GLU A 186 -6.80 9.39 -39.65
CA GLU A 186 -7.72 8.56 -38.84
C GLU A 186 -7.66 8.94 -37.36
N ILE A 187 -6.46 9.10 -36.79
CA ILE A 187 -6.27 9.55 -35.41
C ILE A 187 -6.87 10.94 -35.20
N SER A 188 -6.63 11.88 -36.10
CA SER A 188 -7.17 13.25 -36.00
C SER A 188 -8.69 13.28 -36.03
N ILE A 189 -9.32 12.47 -36.90
CA ILE A 189 -10.78 12.33 -36.96
C ILE A 189 -11.33 11.73 -35.65
N ASN A 190 -10.67 10.74 -35.06
CA ASN A 190 -11.11 10.12 -33.82
C ASN A 190 -10.88 11.03 -32.58
N LEU A 191 -9.79 11.80 -32.55
CA LEU A 191 -9.54 12.84 -31.55
C LEU A 191 -10.63 13.92 -31.61
N GLN A 192 -10.91 14.46 -32.81
CA GLN A 192 -11.96 15.47 -33.01
C GLN A 192 -13.34 14.98 -32.56
N LYS A 193 -13.76 13.78 -32.96
CA LYS A 193 -15.03 13.17 -32.50
C LYS A 193 -15.09 12.94 -30.99
N THR A 194 -13.95 12.74 -30.35
CA THR A 194 -13.88 12.55 -28.89
C THR A 194 -13.91 13.90 -28.17
N GLU A 195 -13.27 14.94 -28.71
CA GLU A 195 -13.38 16.33 -28.24
C GLU A 195 -14.82 16.84 -28.39
N GLU A 196 -15.48 16.62 -29.53
CA GLU A 196 -16.88 16.94 -29.75
C GLU A 196 -17.79 16.26 -28.72
N TRP A 197 -17.66 14.93 -28.55
CA TRP A 197 -18.44 14.19 -27.55
C TRP A 197 -18.20 14.64 -26.10
N LEU A 198 -16.99 15.07 -25.73
CA LEU A 198 -16.70 15.58 -24.38
C LEU A 198 -17.45 16.89 -24.03
N TYR A 199 -17.96 17.59 -25.05
CA TYR A 199 -18.65 18.87 -24.95
C TYR A 199 -20.09 18.86 -25.52
N GLU A 200 -20.58 17.71 -26.02
CA GLU A 200 -22.02 17.49 -26.23
C GLU A 200 -22.74 17.48 -24.86
N ASP A 201 -24.01 17.90 -24.82
CA ASP A 201 -24.77 17.99 -23.56
C ASP A 201 -24.82 16.62 -22.85
N GLU A 202 -24.14 16.52 -21.70
CA GLU A 202 -23.94 15.27 -20.95
C GLU A 202 -25.30 14.60 -20.63
N PRO A 203 -25.55 13.35 -21.06
CA PRO A 203 -26.66 12.58 -20.55
C PRO A 203 -26.38 12.16 -19.09
N ASP A 204 -27.41 12.21 -18.22
CA ASP A 204 -27.31 11.97 -16.76
C ASP A 204 -26.71 10.60 -16.30
N ASP A 205 -26.32 9.71 -17.23
CA ASP A 205 -25.80 8.36 -16.94
C ASP A 205 -24.47 8.04 -17.66
N GLU A 206 -23.54 9.00 -17.67
CA GLU A 206 -22.17 8.75 -18.16
C GLU A 206 -21.35 7.93 -17.14
N SER A 207 -21.44 6.61 -17.25
CA SER A 207 -20.62 5.70 -16.44
C SER A 207 -19.11 5.89 -16.68
N GLU A 208 -18.31 5.70 -15.62
CA GLU A 208 -16.83 5.72 -15.67
C GLU A 208 -16.24 4.90 -16.84
N ASN A 209 -16.92 3.80 -17.18
CA ASN A 209 -16.51 2.89 -18.24
C ASN A 209 -16.53 3.51 -19.65
N ILE A 210 -17.40 4.49 -19.92
CA ILE A 210 -17.51 5.12 -21.26
C ILE A 210 -16.26 5.95 -21.55
N TYR A 211 -15.81 6.74 -20.57
CA TYR A 211 -14.56 7.51 -20.64
C TYR A 211 -13.34 6.61 -20.79
N ASN A 212 -13.26 5.54 -19.99
CA ASN A 212 -12.19 4.55 -20.09
C ASN A 212 -12.18 3.89 -21.48
N GLN A 213 -13.34 3.50 -22.01
CA GLN A 213 -13.45 2.85 -23.33
C GLN A 213 -12.97 3.77 -24.46
N LYS A 214 -13.39 5.04 -24.47
CA LYS A 214 -12.93 6.04 -25.45
C LYS A 214 -11.42 6.28 -25.37
N LEU A 215 -10.86 6.33 -24.15
CA LEU A 215 -9.42 6.44 -23.95
C LEU A 215 -8.67 5.23 -24.53
N GLU A 216 -9.15 4.01 -24.26
CA GLU A 216 -8.57 2.77 -24.79
C GLU A 216 -8.70 2.64 -26.31
N ASP A 217 -9.78 3.14 -26.91
CA ASP A 217 -9.95 3.14 -28.36
C ASP A 217 -9.00 4.12 -29.06
N LEU A 218 -8.74 5.31 -28.48
CA LEU A 218 -7.69 6.20 -28.95
C LEU A 218 -6.28 5.61 -28.74
N ARG A 219 -6.02 4.94 -27.61
CA ARG A 219 -4.74 4.26 -27.33
C ARG A 219 -4.42 3.18 -28.36
N LYS A 220 -5.37 2.34 -28.76
CA LYS A 220 -5.15 1.29 -29.78
C LYS A 220 -4.60 1.84 -31.10
N LEU A 221 -4.99 3.07 -31.48
CA LEU A 221 -4.51 3.74 -32.69
C LEU A 221 -3.12 4.37 -32.49
N ILE A 222 -2.88 5.01 -31.34
CA ILE A 222 -1.70 5.86 -31.12
C ILE A 222 -0.54 5.13 -30.43
N ASP A 223 -0.81 4.16 -29.56
CA ASP A 223 0.21 3.39 -28.83
C ASP A 223 1.23 2.71 -29.77
N PRO A 224 0.87 2.11 -30.93
CA PRO A 224 1.85 1.57 -31.87
C PRO A 224 2.84 2.62 -32.38
N ILE A 225 2.36 3.85 -32.62
CA ILE A 225 3.17 4.98 -33.10
C ILE A 225 4.06 5.51 -31.97
N GLU A 226 3.52 5.65 -30.76
CA GLU A 226 4.28 6.06 -29.57
C GLU A 226 5.35 5.02 -29.19
N ILE A 227 5.07 3.72 -29.37
CA ILE A 227 6.05 2.64 -29.23
C ILE A 227 7.17 2.81 -30.26
N ARG A 228 6.88 3.01 -31.55
CA ARG A 228 7.90 3.25 -32.58
C ARG A 228 8.77 4.45 -32.26
N TYR A 229 8.18 5.57 -31.83
CA TYR A 229 8.90 6.78 -31.41
C TYR A 229 9.84 6.51 -30.23
N LYS A 230 9.32 5.95 -29.12
CA LYS A 230 10.11 5.66 -27.91
C LYS A 230 11.23 4.65 -28.18
N GLU A 231 10.94 3.66 -29.02
CA GLU A 231 11.90 2.62 -29.39
C GLU A 231 13.00 3.17 -30.32
N ASP A 232 12.75 4.19 -31.14
CA ASP A 232 13.80 4.91 -31.89
C ASP A 232 14.81 5.62 -30.98
N GLU A 233 14.32 6.39 -30.00
CA GLU A 233 15.16 7.03 -28.97
C GLU A 233 15.92 6.00 -28.13
N ALA A 234 15.23 4.93 -27.70
CA ALA A 234 15.82 3.86 -26.89
C ALA A 234 16.88 3.06 -27.66
N ARG A 235 16.70 2.85 -28.97
CA ARG A 235 17.65 2.18 -29.85
C ARG A 235 18.88 3.04 -30.09
N GLU A 236 18.72 4.35 -30.31
CA GLU A 236 19.86 5.26 -30.46
C GLU A 236 20.70 5.30 -29.18
N LYS A 237 20.06 5.32 -28.00
CA LYS A 237 20.75 5.22 -26.71
C LYS A 237 21.47 3.88 -26.54
N ALA A 238 20.78 2.75 -26.73
CA ALA A 238 21.39 1.42 -26.59
C ALA A 238 22.58 1.21 -27.56
N ARG A 239 22.50 1.79 -28.77
CA ARG A 239 23.60 1.83 -29.74
C ARG A 239 24.80 2.61 -29.21
N LYS A 240 24.59 3.81 -28.64
CA LYS A 240 25.65 4.63 -28.03
C LYS A 240 26.31 3.90 -26.87
N ASP A 241 25.51 3.28 -25.99
CA ASP A 241 25.99 2.53 -24.83
C ASP A 241 26.87 1.33 -25.25
N LEU A 242 26.45 0.55 -26.26
CA LEU A 242 27.24 -0.56 -26.81
C LEU A 242 28.54 -0.08 -27.48
N LEU A 243 28.50 1.02 -28.26
CA LEU A 243 29.71 1.57 -28.88
C LEU A 243 30.71 2.10 -27.84
N SER A 244 30.24 2.71 -26.75
CA SER A 244 31.10 3.11 -25.63
C SER A 244 31.78 1.89 -25.01
N CYS A 245 31.00 0.85 -24.68
CA CYS A 245 31.50 -0.40 -24.12
C CYS A 245 32.58 -1.06 -25.01
N ILE A 246 32.35 -1.09 -26.34
CA ILE A 246 33.35 -1.59 -27.31
C ILE A 246 34.62 -0.73 -27.30
N ALA A 247 34.49 0.60 -27.26
CA ALA A 247 35.64 1.51 -27.20
C ALA A 247 36.46 1.33 -25.90
N ASP A 248 35.79 1.19 -24.75
CA ASP A 248 36.42 0.96 -23.46
C ASP A 248 37.21 -0.36 -23.45
N TYR A 249 36.63 -1.46 -23.94
CA TYR A 249 37.34 -2.73 -24.06
C TYR A 249 38.53 -2.65 -25.02
N ARG A 250 38.41 -1.98 -26.17
CA ARG A 250 39.57 -1.75 -27.07
C ARG A 250 40.66 -0.88 -26.47
N MET A 251 40.31 0.10 -25.64
CA MET A 251 41.29 0.93 -24.93
C MET A 251 42.05 0.10 -23.88
N ASN A 252 41.32 -0.66 -23.07
CA ASN A 252 41.89 -1.52 -22.03
C ASN A 252 42.70 -2.70 -22.60
N ALA A 253 42.32 -3.25 -23.76
CA ALA A 253 43.03 -4.34 -24.44
C ALA A 253 44.49 -4.01 -24.79
N ARG A 254 44.84 -2.72 -24.90
CA ARG A 254 46.23 -2.28 -25.14
C ARG A 254 47.19 -2.78 -24.07
N SER A 255 46.73 -2.87 -22.82
CA SER A 255 47.53 -3.27 -21.65
C SER A 255 47.56 -4.78 -21.38
N LEU A 256 46.87 -5.59 -22.19
CA LEU A 256 46.80 -7.06 -22.03
C LEU A 256 47.97 -7.79 -22.71
N ALA A 257 48.13 -9.09 -22.46
CA ALA A 257 49.03 -9.94 -23.24
C ALA A 257 48.56 -10.04 -24.70
N ALA A 258 49.45 -10.41 -25.64
CA ALA A 258 49.11 -10.45 -27.07
C ALA A 258 47.87 -11.32 -27.37
N SER A 259 47.86 -12.57 -26.87
CA SER A 259 46.74 -13.49 -27.07
C SER A 259 45.41 -13.01 -26.45
N GLU A 260 45.46 -12.31 -25.32
CA GLU A 260 44.27 -11.73 -24.68
C GLU A 260 43.76 -10.53 -25.49
N ARG A 261 44.67 -9.64 -25.88
CA ARG A 261 44.40 -8.44 -26.67
C ARG A 261 43.72 -8.79 -27.98
N ASP A 262 44.30 -9.74 -28.72
CA ASP A 262 43.79 -10.14 -30.03
C ASP A 262 42.40 -10.78 -29.90
N ALA A 263 42.18 -11.62 -28.88
CA ALA A 263 40.86 -12.19 -28.58
C ALA A 263 39.79 -11.13 -28.20
N VAL A 264 40.16 -10.12 -27.40
CA VAL A 264 39.24 -9.00 -27.08
C VAL A 264 38.96 -8.16 -28.32
N ILE A 265 39.98 -7.84 -29.14
CA ILE A 265 39.81 -7.08 -30.38
C ILE A 265 38.91 -7.82 -31.38
N ASP A 266 39.07 -9.12 -31.54
CA ASP A 266 38.21 -9.93 -32.39
C ASP A 266 36.75 -9.92 -31.93
N GLU A 267 36.50 -9.99 -30.63
CA GLU A 267 35.13 -9.92 -30.10
C GLU A 267 34.54 -8.51 -30.23
N CYS A 268 35.34 -7.45 -30.03
CA CYS A 268 34.95 -6.07 -30.36
C CYS A 268 34.55 -5.94 -31.83
N ASN A 269 35.34 -6.50 -32.75
CA ASN A 269 35.09 -6.45 -34.19
C ASN A 269 33.81 -7.21 -34.58
N LYS A 270 33.54 -8.37 -33.96
CA LYS A 270 32.29 -9.12 -34.14
C LYS A 270 31.08 -8.34 -33.64
N ALA A 271 31.17 -7.73 -32.46
CA ALA A 271 30.09 -6.95 -31.86
C ALA A 271 29.76 -5.70 -32.70
N GLU A 272 30.79 -4.98 -33.17
CA GLU A 272 30.61 -3.83 -34.05
C GLU A 272 30.03 -4.22 -35.41
N LYS A 273 30.55 -5.28 -36.05
CA LYS A 273 30.04 -5.76 -37.34
C LYS A 273 28.56 -6.14 -37.25
N TRP A 274 28.17 -6.91 -36.23
CA TRP A 274 26.77 -7.25 -35.97
C TRP A 274 25.89 -6.00 -35.80
N LEU A 275 26.38 -5.00 -35.05
CA LEU A 275 25.64 -3.77 -34.81
C LEU A 275 25.44 -2.97 -36.10
N GLN A 276 26.48 -2.85 -36.95
CA GLN A 276 26.38 -2.18 -38.25
C GLN A 276 25.42 -2.91 -39.21
N GLU A 277 25.51 -4.24 -39.31
CA GLU A 277 24.60 -5.05 -40.14
C GLU A 277 23.14 -4.89 -39.71
N LYS A 278 22.87 -4.90 -38.40
CA LYS A 278 21.52 -4.73 -37.84
C LYS A 278 21.00 -3.29 -37.97
N ILE A 279 21.85 -2.27 -37.81
CA ILE A 279 21.48 -0.87 -38.08
C ILE A 279 21.15 -0.69 -39.56
N GLN A 280 21.97 -1.21 -40.47
CA GLN A 280 21.72 -1.09 -41.91
C GLN A 280 20.39 -1.75 -42.34
N GLN A 281 20.01 -2.86 -41.69
CA GLN A 281 18.68 -3.46 -41.87
C GLN A 281 17.56 -2.53 -41.36
N GLN A 282 17.73 -1.92 -40.19
CA GLN A 282 16.75 -0.98 -39.63
C GLN A 282 16.62 0.32 -40.43
N ASP A 283 17.74 0.91 -40.87
CA ASP A 283 17.80 2.14 -41.65
C ASP A 283 17.23 1.98 -43.07
N SER A 284 17.11 0.73 -43.56
CA SER A 284 16.44 0.43 -44.83
C SER A 284 14.91 0.47 -44.76
N LEU A 285 14.35 0.57 -43.55
CA LEU A 285 12.90 0.59 -43.31
C LEU A 285 12.39 2.01 -42.97
N PRO A 286 11.19 2.39 -43.43
CA PRO A 286 10.51 3.59 -42.97
C PRO A 286 10.27 3.59 -41.45
N LYS A 287 10.36 4.78 -40.82
CA LYS A 287 10.11 4.96 -39.37
C LYS A 287 8.67 4.68 -38.93
N ASN A 288 7.73 4.62 -39.86
CA ASN A 288 6.32 4.29 -39.61
C ASN A 288 6.00 2.80 -39.72
N VAL A 289 7.01 1.93 -39.83
CA VAL A 289 6.89 0.48 -39.75
C VAL A 289 7.54 0.00 -38.45
N ASP A 290 7.04 -1.12 -37.89
CA ASP A 290 7.58 -1.70 -36.67
C ASP A 290 9.07 -2.08 -36.84
N PRO A 291 9.92 -1.82 -35.84
CA PRO A 291 11.36 -2.01 -35.97
C PRO A 291 11.77 -3.48 -36.00
N VAL A 292 12.76 -3.79 -36.83
CA VAL A 292 13.42 -5.11 -36.90
C VAL A 292 14.56 -5.25 -35.89
N LEU A 293 15.10 -4.14 -35.41
CA LEU A 293 16.11 -4.09 -34.35
C LEU A 293 15.55 -3.39 -33.12
N TRP A 294 15.31 -4.15 -32.06
CA TRP A 294 14.81 -3.62 -30.79
C TRP A 294 15.96 -3.25 -29.85
N SER A 295 15.78 -2.20 -29.05
CA SER A 295 16.73 -1.70 -28.05
C SER A 295 17.06 -2.77 -27.01
N SER A 296 16.11 -3.66 -26.71
CA SER A 296 16.30 -4.86 -25.89
C SER A 296 17.24 -5.88 -26.53
N GLU A 297 17.22 -6.05 -27.86
CA GLU A 297 18.17 -6.92 -28.57
C GLU A 297 19.60 -6.34 -28.50
N ILE A 298 19.75 -5.03 -28.67
CA ILE A 298 21.05 -4.34 -28.54
C ILE A 298 21.60 -4.47 -27.11
N LYS A 299 20.77 -4.23 -26.09
CA LYS A 299 21.16 -4.39 -24.67
C LYS A 299 21.61 -5.82 -24.36
N ARG A 300 20.82 -6.83 -24.77
CA ARG A 300 21.18 -8.25 -24.62
C ARG A 300 22.49 -8.59 -25.34
N LYS A 301 22.76 -8.01 -26.52
CA LYS A 301 24.03 -8.18 -27.21
C LYS A 301 25.19 -7.53 -26.45
N ALA A 302 24.98 -6.34 -25.87
CA ALA A 302 25.97 -5.64 -25.06
C ALA A 302 26.33 -6.42 -23.78
N GLU A 303 25.34 -6.98 -23.09
CA GLU A 303 25.53 -7.84 -21.92
C GLU A 303 26.33 -9.11 -22.28
N GLY A 304 25.99 -9.78 -23.39
CA GLY A 304 26.72 -10.96 -23.85
C GLY A 304 28.15 -10.65 -24.30
N PHE A 305 28.37 -9.50 -24.94
CA PHE A 305 29.69 -8.99 -25.30
C PHE A 305 30.55 -8.70 -24.07
N ASP A 306 30.02 -7.91 -23.12
CA ASP A 306 30.68 -7.56 -21.86
C ASP A 306 31.04 -8.80 -21.03
N ALA A 307 30.13 -9.77 -20.91
CA ALA A 307 30.39 -11.04 -20.23
C ALA A 307 31.53 -11.84 -20.91
N THR A 308 31.59 -11.84 -22.24
CA THR A 308 32.63 -12.53 -23.02
C THR A 308 33.99 -11.86 -22.83
N CYS A 309 34.07 -10.52 -22.90
CA CYS A 309 35.32 -9.79 -22.66
C CYS A 309 35.79 -9.90 -21.20
N LYS A 310 34.88 -9.91 -20.22
CA LYS A 310 35.18 -10.22 -18.81
C LYS A 310 35.68 -11.65 -18.59
N TYR A 311 35.22 -12.61 -19.40
CA TYR A 311 35.73 -13.98 -19.35
C TYR A 311 37.15 -14.04 -19.92
N ILE A 312 37.39 -13.47 -21.11
CA ILE A 312 38.72 -13.43 -21.75
C ILE A 312 39.75 -12.81 -20.80
N THR A 313 39.49 -11.62 -20.25
CA THR A 313 40.38 -10.89 -19.34
C THR A 313 40.60 -11.54 -17.95
N LYS A 314 39.88 -12.61 -17.62
CA LYS A 314 40.03 -13.37 -16.36
C LYS A 314 40.58 -14.79 -16.53
N SER A 315 40.52 -15.35 -17.73
CA SER A 315 40.75 -16.79 -17.97
C SER A 315 42.15 -17.13 -18.45
N PHE A 316 42.95 -16.16 -18.89
CA PHE A 316 44.36 -16.37 -19.16
C PHE A 316 45.17 -16.34 -17.85
N PRO A 317 45.95 -17.40 -17.54
CA PRO A 317 46.79 -17.40 -16.35
C PRO A 317 47.94 -16.40 -16.51
N ARG A 318 48.22 -15.64 -15.45
CA ARG A 318 49.48 -14.91 -15.33
C ARG A 318 50.61 -15.93 -15.25
N THR A 319 51.34 -16.11 -16.34
CA THR A 319 52.58 -16.88 -16.34
C THR A 319 53.64 -16.07 -15.61
N ASP A 320 53.84 -16.36 -14.33
CA ASP A 320 54.97 -15.86 -13.56
C ASP A 320 56.26 -16.43 -14.18
N ASP A 321 56.90 -15.62 -15.04
CA ASP A 321 58.23 -15.92 -15.59
C ASP A 321 59.29 -15.66 -14.50
N SER A 322 59.36 -16.59 -13.53
CA SER A 322 60.39 -16.60 -12.51
C SER A 322 61.71 -17.07 -13.12
N GLY A 323 62.35 -16.16 -13.87
CA GLY A 323 63.63 -16.40 -14.52
C GLY A 323 64.68 -16.91 -13.54
N HIS A 324 65.19 -18.11 -13.81
CA HIS A 324 66.25 -18.72 -13.02
C HIS A 324 67.56 -18.00 -13.32
N ILE A 325 67.94 -17.04 -12.48
CA ILE A 325 69.22 -16.35 -12.57
C ILE A 325 70.29 -17.27 -11.96
N ASP A 326 71.04 -17.94 -12.84
CA ASP A 326 72.31 -18.56 -12.48
C ASP A 326 73.26 -17.49 -11.94
N LYS A 327 73.72 -17.67 -10.69
CA LYS A 327 74.82 -16.91 -10.11
C LYS A 327 76.14 -17.64 -10.37
N PRO A 328 77.12 -17.03 -11.04
CA PRO A 328 78.51 -17.29 -10.73
C PRO A 328 78.89 -16.48 -9.49
N ASP A 329 79.51 -17.13 -8.50
CA ASP A 329 80.22 -16.43 -7.43
C ASP A 329 81.62 -17.04 -7.33
N ASP A 330 82.63 -16.21 -7.61
CA ASP A 330 84.03 -16.63 -7.74
C ASP A 330 84.90 -15.73 -6.84
N ARG A 331 85.52 -16.36 -5.82
CA ARG A 331 86.59 -15.87 -4.93
C ARG A 331 86.19 -14.92 -3.78
N GLU A 332 86.56 -15.35 -2.58
CA GLU A 332 87.39 -14.52 -1.70
C GLU A 332 88.68 -15.27 -1.34
N LEU A 333 89.75 -14.51 -1.16
CA LEU A 333 91.06 -14.94 -0.67
C LEU A 333 91.18 -14.51 0.80
N ASP A 334 91.47 -15.45 1.70
CA ASP A 334 92.63 -15.42 2.62
C ASP A 334 92.72 -16.72 3.45
#